data_AF-A0A4S2KS73-F1
#
_entry.id   AF-A0A4S2KS73-F1
#
_cell.length_a   1.000
_cell.length_b   1.000
_cell.length_c   1.000
_cell.angle_alpha   90.00
_cell.angle_beta   90.00
_cell.angle_gamma   90.00
#
_symmetry.space_group_name_H-M   'P 1'
#
loop_
_entity.id
_entity.type
_entity.pdbx_description
1 polymer ?
#
loop_
_entity_poly.entity_id
_entity_poly.type
_entity_poly.pdbx_seq_one_letter_code
_entity_poly.pdbx_strand_id
1 'polypeptide(L)'
;MLFTNGSLLKTHQCSFNGLDYLAEILWNRNSRHPSRLCTWRDVFNIPQFRLWLKSHPRPIYPKSWLWTKEEAASRIQRHVRGWLVRKRTDVQEMRQFWKVIRAEKADVYAPELNRASNGAEL
;
A
#
# COMPACT_ATOMS: atom_id res chain seq x y z
N MET A 1 -28.27 14.12 -21.06
CA MET A 1 -27.23 13.37 -21.78
C MET A 1 -26.34 12.69 -20.75
N LEU A 2 -26.11 11.39 -20.94
CA LEU A 2 -25.60 10.43 -19.97
C LEU A 2 -24.15 10.74 -19.60
N PHE A 3 -23.86 10.76 -18.29
CA PHE A 3 -22.50 10.66 -17.77
C PHE A 3 -21.92 9.30 -18.16
N THR A 4 -21.20 9.25 -19.27
CA THR A 4 -20.47 8.06 -19.68
C THR A 4 -19.22 7.94 -18.81
N ASN A 5 -19.22 6.89 -17.98
CA ASN A 5 -18.08 6.36 -17.23
C ASN A 5 -16.88 6.11 -18.17
N GLY A 6 -16.03 7.12 -18.36
CA GLY A 6 -14.98 7.05 -19.38
C GLY A 6 -13.78 7.92 -19.07
N SER A 7 -13.07 7.67 -17.95
CA SER A 7 -11.65 8.09 -17.81
C SER A 7 -10.96 7.56 -16.54
N LEU A 8 -11.15 6.29 -16.17
CA LEU A 8 -10.27 5.65 -15.18
C LEU A 8 -9.04 4.97 -15.81
N LEU A 9 -8.87 5.07 -17.14
CA LEU A 9 -7.82 4.38 -17.90
C LEU A 9 -6.94 5.31 -18.75
N LYS A 10 -6.78 6.60 -18.37
CA LYS A 10 -5.93 7.53 -19.15
C LYS A 10 -4.47 7.61 -18.70
N THR A 11 -4.10 7.04 -17.56
CA THR A 11 -2.69 6.98 -17.13
C THR A 11 -2.42 5.67 -16.40
N HIS A 12 -1.86 4.69 -17.10
CA HIS A 12 -1.24 3.54 -16.46
C HIS A 12 0.00 4.01 -15.68
N GLN A 13 -0.16 4.34 -14.40
CA GLN A 13 0.97 4.70 -13.53
C GLN A 13 1.51 3.50 -12.75
N CYS A 14 1.37 2.29 -13.28
CA CYS A 14 2.28 1.20 -12.92
C CYS A 14 2.65 0.50 -14.23
N SER A 15 3.74 0.94 -14.85
CA SER A 15 4.18 0.44 -16.16
C SER A 15 4.72 -0.99 -16.09
N PHE A 16 5.15 -1.44 -14.91
CA PHE A 16 5.81 -2.72 -14.75
C PHE A 16 5.23 -3.51 -13.57
N ASN A 17 4.73 -4.70 -13.86
CA ASN A 17 4.42 -5.72 -12.86
C ASN A 17 5.34 -6.91 -13.13
N GLY A 18 6.17 -7.28 -12.14
CA GLY A 18 7.14 -8.36 -12.30
C GLY A 18 6.49 -9.72 -12.61
N LEU A 19 5.28 -9.97 -12.09
CA LEU A 19 4.53 -11.19 -12.36
C LEU A 19 4.04 -11.23 -13.82
N ASP A 20 3.61 -10.09 -14.35
CA ASP A 20 3.19 -9.98 -15.75
C ASP A 20 4.37 -10.24 -16.69
N TYR A 21 5.53 -9.65 -16.38
CA TYR A 21 6.76 -9.89 -17.13
C TYR A 21 7.17 -11.37 -17.09
N LEU A 22 7.16 -12.00 -15.90
CA LEU A 22 7.47 -13.43 -15.78
C LEU A 22 6.49 -14.30 -16.57
N ALA A 23 5.19 -14.01 -16.50
CA ALA A 23 4.18 -14.74 -17.25
C ALA A 23 4.41 -14.65 -18.77
N GLU A 24 4.78 -13.47 -19.27
CA GLU A 24 5.14 -13.26 -20.67
C GLU A 24 6.36 -14.08 -21.08
N ILE A 25 7.45 -13.98 -20.31
CA ILE A 25 8.70 -14.72 -20.57
C ILE A 25 8.43 -16.23 -20.56
N LEU A 26 7.74 -16.75 -19.54
CA LEU A 26 7.45 -18.17 -19.39
C LEU A 26 6.54 -18.70 -20.50
N TRP A 27 5.58 -17.90 -20.96
CA TRP A 27 4.71 -18.29 -22.06
C TRP A 27 5.45 -18.37 -23.41
N ASN A 28 6.23 -17.33 -23.72
CA ASN A 28 6.91 -17.20 -25.02
C ASN A 28 8.15 -18.10 -25.12
N ARG A 29 8.89 -18.29 -24.02
CA ARG A 29 10.09 -19.14 -23.97
C ARG A 29 9.82 -20.58 -23.52
N ASN A 30 8.60 -21.07 -23.74
CA ASN A 30 8.25 -22.44 -23.38
C ASN A 30 8.91 -23.44 -24.35
N SER A 31 9.83 -24.27 -23.85
CA SER A 31 10.54 -25.30 -24.64
C SER A 31 9.61 -26.34 -25.28
N ARG A 32 8.42 -26.55 -24.72
CA ARG A 32 7.40 -27.46 -25.29
C ARG A 32 6.65 -26.84 -26.48
N HIS A 33 6.77 -25.53 -26.69
CA HIS A 33 6.14 -24.82 -27.79
C HIS A 33 7.12 -23.83 -28.46
N PRO A 34 8.15 -24.34 -29.18
CA PRO A 34 9.21 -23.50 -29.74
C PRO A 34 8.72 -22.42 -30.72
N SER A 35 7.60 -22.68 -31.42
CA SER A 35 7.00 -21.73 -32.35
C SER A 35 6.55 -20.42 -31.69
N ARG A 36 6.32 -20.40 -30.38
CA ARG A 36 5.96 -19.18 -29.63
C ARG A 36 7.10 -18.18 -29.53
N LEU A 37 8.34 -18.64 -29.64
CA LEU A 37 9.51 -17.76 -29.64
C LEU A 37 9.55 -16.86 -30.89
N CYS A 38 9.08 -17.39 -32.03
CA CYS A 38 8.99 -16.67 -33.29
C CYS A 38 7.82 -15.68 -33.34
N THR A 39 6.79 -15.90 -32.51
CA THR A 39 5.59 -15.06 -32.43
C THR A 39 5.41 -14.57 -31.01
N TRP A 40 6.26 -13.62 -30.62
CA TRP A 40 6.24 -13.04 -29.27
C TRP A 40 4.88 -12.41 -28.97
N ARG A 41 4.29 -12.79 -27.84
CA ARG A 41 2.96 -12.34 -27.45
C ARG A 41 3.03 -11.62 -26.10
N ASP A 42 2.55 -10.40 -26.06
CA ASP A 42 2.34 -9.64 -24.83
C ASP A 42 1.42 -10.39 -23.85
N VAL A 43 1.69 -10.26 -22.56
CA VAL A 43 0.97 -10.98 -21.49
C VAL A 43 -0.56 -10.85 -21.59
N PHE A 44 -1.09 -9.67 -21.93
CA PHE A 44 -2.53 -9.41 -22.01
C PHE A 44 -3.19 -10.04 -23.23
N ASN A 45 -2.39 -10.43 -24.22
CA ASN A 45 -2.84 -11.13 -25.42
C ASN A 45 -2.80 -12.66 -25.27
N ILE A 46 -2.20 -13.20 -24.20
CA ILE A 46 -2.19 -14.64 -23.93
C ILE A 46 -3.63 -15.11 -23.66
N PRO A 47 -4.16 -16.11 -24.41
CA PRO A 47 -5.58 -16.47 -24.33
C PRO A 47 -6.02 -16.89 -22.92
N GLN A 48 -5.25 -17.75 -22.26
CA GLN A 48 -5.57 -18.24 -20.92
C GLN A 48 -5.51 -17.11 -19.89
N PHE A 49 -4.49 -16.24 -19.98
CA PHE A 49 -4.33 -15.10 -19.11
C PHE A 49 -5.48 -14.09 -19.26
N ARG A 50 -5.87 -13.80 -20.50
CA ARG A 50 -7.00 -12.91 -20.80
C ARG A 50 -8.32 -13.48 -20.28
N LEU A 51 -8.55 -14.79 -20.39
CA LEU A 51 -9.73 -15.44 -19.83
C LEU A 51 -9.72 -15.40 -18.31
N TRP A 52 -8.57 -15.63 -17.68
CA TRP A 52 -8.41 -15.56 -16.22
C TRP A 52 -8.72 -14.17 -15.67
N LEU A 53 -8.21 -13.11 -16.32
CA LEU A 53 -8.46 -11.72 -15.89
C LEU A 53 -9.93 -11.31 -16.01
N LYS A 54 -10.74 -11.98 -16.85
CA LYS A 54 -12.18 -11.72 -16.93
C LYS A 54 -12.93 -12.21 -15.70
N SER A 55 -12.56 -13.37 -15.17
CA SER A 55 -13.17 -13.93 -13.96
C SER A 55 -12.53 -13.39 -12.67
N HIS A 56 -11.26 -12.97 -12.75
CA HIS A 56 -10.49 -12.44 -11.62
C HIS A 56 -9.92 -11.07 -11.97
N PRO A 57 -10.75 -10.00 -11.92
CA PRO A 57 -10.28 -8.65 -12.19
C PRO A 57 -9.19 -8.27 -11.19
N ARG A 58 -8.15 -7.60 -11.68
CA ARG A 58 -7.01 -7.21 -10.87
C ARG A 58 -7.45 -6.16 -9.83
N PRO A 59 -7.03 -6.27 -8.55
CA PRO A 59 -7.27 -5.21 -7.59
C PRO A 59 -6.59 -3.91 -8.03
N ILE A 60 -7.14 -2.78 -7.61
CA ILE A 60 -6.53 -1.46 -7.86
C ILE A 60 -5.15 -1.47 -7.21
N TYR A 61 -4.14 -1.06 -7.98
CA TYR A 61 -2.78 -0.98 -7.47
C TYR A 61 -2.69 -0.07 -6.24
N PRO A 62 -1.82 -0.38 -5.26
CA PRO A 62 -1.58 0.50 -4.14
C PRO A 62 -1.23 1.91 -4.63
N LYS A 63 -1.75 2.93 -3.95
CA LYS A 63 -1.52 4.34 -4.35
C LYS A 63 -0.04 4.70 -4.47
N SER A 64 0.82 4.06 -3.67
CA SER A 64 2.27 4.27 -3.72
C SER A 64 2.92 3.82 -5.03
N TRP A 65 2.36 2.81 -5.71
CA TRP A 65 2.83 2.37 -7.03
C TRP A 65 2.43 3.33 -8.13
N LEU A 66 1.33 4.06 -7.92
CA LEU A 66 0.76 5.02 -8.85
C LEU A 66 1.31 6.44 -8.67
N TRP A 67 2.43 6.62 -7.96
CA TRP A 67 3.03 7.94 -7.80
C TRP A 67 3.98 8.24 -8.94
N THR A 68 3.99 9.50 -9.38
CA THR A 68 5.11 9.98 -10.18
C THR A 68 6.39 9.97 -9.34
N LYS A 69 7.54 10.02 -10.00
CA LYS A 69 8.84 10.07 -9.31
C LYS A 69 8.91 11.26 -8.36
N GLU A 70 8.36 12.40 -8.77
CA GLU A 70 8.33 13.65 -8.01
C GLU A 70 7.41 13.53 -6.78
N GLU A 71 6.22 12.95 -6.94
CA GLU A 71 5.29 12.70 -5.84
C GLU A 71 5.89 11.75 -4.81
N ALA A 72 6.47 10.64 -5.27
CA ALA A 72 7.13 9.66 -4.42
C ALA A 72 8.30 10.30 -3.65
N ALA A 73 9.15 11.07 -4.35
CA ALA A 73 10.26 11.78 -3.73
C ALA A 73 9.77 12.77 -2.65
N SER A 74 8.74 13.57 -2.96
CA SER A 74 8.15 14.52 -2.01
C SER A 74 7.62 13.81 -0.75
N ARG A 75 6.91 12.69 -0.92
CA ARG A 75 6.43 11.86 0.19
C ARG A 75 7.57 11.33 1.04
N ILE A 76 8.57 10.70 0.42
CA ILE A 76 9.74 10.14 1.12
C ILE A 76 10.45 11.25 1.90
N GLN A 77 10.75 12.38 1.26
CA GLN A 77 11.45 13.48 1.92
C GLN A 77 10.66 14.04 3.11
N ARG A 78 9.33 14.18 3.00
CA ARG A 78 8.48 14.61 4.12
C ARG A 78 8.60 13.65 5.32
N HIS A 79 8.53 12.35 5.06
CA HIS A 79 8.64 11.34 6.12
C HIS A 79 10.04 11.32 6.75
N VAL A 80 11.09 11.44 5.92
CA VAL A 80 12.49 11.49 6.38
C VAL A 80 12.74 12.73 7.24
N ARG A 81 12.30 13.93 6.81
CA ARG A 81 12.43 15.15 7.61
C ARG A 81 11.77 15.00 8.99
N GLY A 82 10.55 14.46 9.03
CA GLY A 82 9.86 14.19 10.30
C GLY A 82 10.57 13.13 11.16
N TRP A 83 11.13 12.09 10.54
CA TRP A 83 11.92 11.09 11.25
C TRP A 83 13.22 11.67 11.83
N LEU A 84 13.95 12.49 11.07
CA LEU A 84 15.17 13.14 11.54
C LEU A 84 14.93 13.99 12.79
N VAL A 85 13.86 14.79 12.79
CA VAL A 85 13.46 15.56 13.99
C VAL A 85 13.15 14.64 15.16
N ARG A 86 12.38 13.57 14.93
CA ARG A 86 12.05 12.60 15.98
C ARG A 86 13.26 11.81 16.46
N LYS A 87 14.32 11.66 15.66
CA LYS A 87 15.53 10.93 16.05
C LYS A 87 16.37 11.72 17.07
N ARG A 88 16.25 13.06 17.10
CA ARG A 88 17.03 13.89 18.02
C ARG A 88 16.76 13.50 19.48
N THR A 89 17.81 13.50 20.29
CA THR A 89 17.79 13.06 21.69
C THR A 89 16.86 13.92 22.54
N ASP A 90 16.98 15.25 22.43
CA ASP A 90 16.11 16.22 23.09
C ASP A 90 14.61 15.99 22.82
N VAL A 91 14.26 15.69 21.58
CA VAL A 91 12.89 15.37 21.18
C VAL A 91 12.43 14.02 21.74
N GLN A 92 13.31 13.03 21.81
CA GLN A 92 13.00 11.71 22.38
C GLN A 92 12.79 11.78 23.90
N GLU A 93 13.68 12.46 24.62
CA GLU A 93 13.57 12.68 26.07
C GLU A 93 12.23 13.35 26.41
N MET A 94 11.90 14.42 25.69
CA MET A 94 10.61 15.11 25.87
C MET A 94 9.42 14.19 25.58
N ARG A 95 9.49 13.34 24.55
CA ARG A 95 8.42 12.37 24.24
C ARG A 95 8.28 11.30 25.32
N GLN A 96 9.38 10.83 25.88
CA GLN A 96 9.38 9.88 26.99
C GLN A 96 8.79 10.52 28.24
N PHE A 97 9.19 11.75 28.57
CA PHE A 97 8.62 12.53 29.67
C PHE A 97 7.08 12.63 29.57
N TRP A 98 6.56 13.05 28.41
CA TRP A 98 5.11 13.12 28.18
C TRP A 98 4.42 11.75 28.14
N LYS A 99 5.16 10.66 27.90
CA LYS A 99 4.62 9.30 27.98
C LYS A 99 4.41 8.89 29.45
N VAL A 100 5.39 9.18 30.32
CA VAL A 100 5.30 8.91 31.77
C VAL A 100 4.15 9.69 32.39
N ILE A 101 4.06 11.01 32.16
CA ILE A 101 2.97 11.83 32.72
C ILE A 101 1.59 11.31 32.29
N ARG A 102 1.44 10.85 31.04
CA ARG A 102 0.16 10.30 30.59
C ARG A 102 -0.17 8.96 31.24
N ALA A 103 0.83 8.12 31.49
CA ALA A 103 0.64 6.87 32.22
C ALA A 103 0.23 7.14 33.67
N GLU A 104 0.95 8.02 34.38
CA GLU A 104 0.60 8.40 35.76
C GLU A 104 -0.82 8.98 35.85
N LYS A 105 -1.22 9.86 34.93
CA LYS A 105 -2.59 10.38 34.90
C LYS A 105 -3.63 9.29 34.63
N ALA A 106 -3.34 8.35 33.73
CA ALA A 106 -4.23 7.23 33.48
C ALA A 106 -4.36 6.32 34.71
N ASP A 107 -3.25 6.08 35.42
CA ASP A 107 -3.21 5.28 36.64
C ASP A 107 -3.89 5.97 37.83
N VAL A 108 -3.94 7.31 37.86
CA VAL A 108 -4.71 8.07 38.86
C VAL A 108 -6.21 8.03 38.58
N TYR A 109 -6.64 8.07 37.31
CA TYR A 109 -8.06 8.04 36.93
C TYR A 109 -8.66 6.63 36.81
N ALA A 110 -7.84 5.59 36.61
CA ALA A 110 -8.30 4.19 36.56
C ALA A 110 -8.92 3.67 37.88
N PRO A 111 -8.40 4.00 39.08
CA PRO A 111 -9.03 3.62 40.35
C PRO A 111 -10.40 4.31 40.58
N GLU A 112 -10.59 5.52 40.07
CA GLU A 112 -11.84 6.26 40.23
C GLU A 112 -12.98 5.67 39.39
N LEU A 113 -12.69 5.17 38.18
CA LEU A 113 -13.65 4.44 37.36
C LEU A 113 -14.06 3.09 37.98
N ASN A 114 -13.13 2.36 38.59
CA ASN A 114 -13.41 1.09 39.27
C ASN A 114 -14.17 1.29 40.60
N ARG A 115 -13.97 2.43 41.29
CA ARG A 115 -14.73 2.78 42.50
C ARG A 115 -16.15 3.26 42.17
N ALA A 116 -16.34 4.01 41.08
CA ALA A 116 -17.66 4.48 40.63
C ALA A 116 -18.57 3.35 40.10
N SER A 117 -17.99 2.30 39.52
CA SER A 117 -18.72 1.11 39.06
C SER A 117 -19.10 0.16 40.21
N ASN A 118 -18.22 -0.01 41.21
CA ASN A 118 -18.50 -0.83 42.39
C ASN A 118 -19.42 -0.17 43.43
N GLY A 119 -19.68 1.14 43.32
CA GLY A 119 -20.58 1.89 44.22
C GLY A 119 -22.01 2.08 43.70
N ALA A 120 -22.32 1.59 42.49
CA ALA A 120 -23.64 1.69 41.86
C ALA A 120 -24.47 0.39 41.97
N GLU A 121 -23.96 -0.63 42.67
CA GLU A 121 -24.62 -1.94 42.86
C GLU A 121 -25.15 -2.17 44.30
N LEU A 122 -25.42 -1.11 45.07
CA LEU A 122 -26.10 -1.16 46.37
C LEU A 122 -27.33 -0.24 46.37
#